data_AF-H8FX75-F1
#
_entry.id   AF-H8FX75-F1
#
_cell.length_a   1.000
_cell.length_b   1.000
_cell.length_c   1.000
_cell.angle_alpha   90.00
_cell.angle_beta   90.00
_cell.angle_gamma   90.00
#
_symmetry.space_group_name_H-M   'P 1'
#
loop_
_entity.id
_entity.type
_entity.pdbx_description
1 polymer ?
#
loop_
_entity_poly.entity_id
_entity_poly.type
_entity_poly.pdbx_seq_one_letter_code
_entity_poly.pdbx_strand_id
1 'polypeptide(L)' 'MSEQAEKSTISVGDLFEIEGRSRTFWTVEAITKVPRHGILVRLSEIDGLGRVTIPAIELGIINGFRSAKQHSLKS' A
#
# COMPACT_ATOMS: atom_id res chain seq x y z
N MET A 1 27.61 5.85 0.16
CA MET A 1 26.86 5.21 -0.93
C MET A 1 26.35 3.90 -0.36
N SER A 2 25.06 3.64 -0.17
CA SER A 2 23.86 4.25 -0.74
C SER A 2 22.65 3.93 0.17
N GLU A 3 21.64 4.80 0.05
CA GLU A 3 20.21 4.49 0.21
C GLU A 3 19.67 4.20 1.62
N GLN A 4 19.36 5.30 2.31
CA GLN A 4 17.99 5.62 2.72
C GLN A 4 17.05 4.40 2.82
N ALA A 5 17.07 3.74 3.97
CA ALA A 5 15.91 3.02 4.46
C ALA A 5 14.82 4.06 4.76
N GLU A 6 14.13 4.53 3.72
CA GLU A 6 12.87 5.22 3.87
C GLU A 6 11.95 4.29 4.64
N LYS A 7 11.76 4.62 5.91
CA LYS A 7 10.73 4.06 6.77
C LYS A 7 9.40 4.54 6.18
N SER A 8 8.95 3.88 5.11
CA SER A 8 7.76 4.22 4.34
C SER A 8 6.57 4.31 5.30
N THR A 9 6.26 5.53 5.71
CA THR A 9 5.18 5.79 6.66
C THR A 9 3.91 5.82 5.84
N ILE A 10 3.21 4.68 5.81
CA ILE A 10 1.95 4.53 5.09
C ILE A 10 0.96 5.56 5.62
N SER A 11 0.32 6.28 4.69
CA SER A 11 -0.63 7.35 4.96
C SER A 11 -1.95 7.10 4.23
N VAL A 12 -3.05 7.62 4.79
CA VAL A 12 -4.36 7.60 4.10
C VAL A 12 -4.23 8.34 2.77
N GLY A 13 -4.80 7.76 1.72
CA GLY A 13 -4.67 8.23 0.34
C GLY A 13 -3.45 7.70 -0.41
N ASP A 14 -2.51 6.98 0.25
CA ASP A 14 -1.42 6.33 -0.47
C ASP A 14 -1.96 5.32 -1.48
N LEU A 15 -1.29 5.28 -2.64
CA LEU A 15 -1.68 4.46 -3.78
C LEU A 15 -0.81 3.23 -3.84
N PHE A 16 -1.47 2.08 -3.93
CA PHE A 16 -0.85 0.79 -4.13
C PHE A 16 -1.41 0.14 -5.39
N GLU A 17 -0.58 -0.61 -6.09
CA GLU A 17 -0.99 -1.39 -7.26
C GLU A 17 -0.73 -2.86 -7.00
N ILE A 18 -1.63 -3.72 -7.46
CA ILE A 18 -1.37 -5.16 -7.54
C ILE A 18 -1.24 -5.59 -9.00
N GLU A 19 -0.14 -6.29 -9.30
CA GLU A 19 0.14 -6.82 -10.63
C GLU A 19 -0.43 -8.25 -10.75
N GLY A 20 -1.47 -8.40 -11.58
CA GLY A 20 -2.09 -9.68 -11.95
C GLY A 20 -2.28 -9.79 -13.47
N ARG A 21 -3.38 -10.40 -13.94
CA ARG A 21 -3.77 -10.34 -15.38
C ARG A 21 -4.11 -8.91 -15.83
N SER A 22 -4.47 -8.05 -14.89
CA SER A 22 -4.73 -6.62 -15.08
C SER A 22 -4.19 -5.86 -13.88
N ARG A 23 -3.71 -4.64 -14.10
CA ARG A 23 -3.19 -3.77 -13.03
C ARG A 23 -4.36 -3.20 -12.26
N THR A 24 -4.48 -3.55 -10.98
CA THR A 24 -5.54 -3.05 -10.12
C THR A 24 -4.96 -2.07 -9.13
N PHE A 25 -5.55 -0.87 -9.05
CA PHE A 25 -5.10 0.17 -8.14
C PHE A 25 -5.97 0.22 -6.89
N TRP A 26 -5.30 0.47 -5.77
CA TRP A 26 -5.86 0.49 -4.44
C TRP A 26 -5.40 1.77 -3.74
N THR A 27 -6.29 2.38 -2.97
CA THR A 27 -5.96 3.52 -2.12
C THR A 27 -6.12 3.16 -0.65
N VAL A 28 -5.25 3.70 0.21
CA VAL A 28 -5.40 3.56 1.65
C VAL A 28 -6.62 4.36 2.11
N GLU A 29 -7.64 3.65 2.52
CA GLU A 29 -8.88 4.24 3.04
C GLU A 29 -8.76 4.55 4.54
N ALA A 30 -8.14 3.65 5.31
CA ALA A 30 -8.01 3.80 6.75
C ALA A 30 -6.79 3.08 7.31
N ILE A 31 -6.25 3.61 8.41
CA ILE A 31 -5.14 3.02 9.16
C ILE A 31 -5.62 2.83 10.60
N THR A 32 -5.62 1.60 11.08
CA THR A 32 -6.11 1.24 12.42
C THR A 32 -4.97 0.65 13.24
N LYS A 33 -4.70 1.23 14.40
CA LYS A 33 -3.75 0.68 15.36
C LYS A 33 -4.48 -0.27 16.31
N VAL A 34 -4.15 -1.55 16.24
CA VAL A 34 -4.74 -2.57 17.09
C VAL A 34 -3.74 -2.95 18.19
N PRO A 35 -4.10 -2.81 19.48
CA PRO A 35 -3.24 -3.23 20.59
C PRO A 35 -2.80 -4.70 20.40
N ARG A 36 -1.51 -4.99 20.63
CA ARG A 36 -0.89 -6.32 20.47
C ARG A 36 -0.82 -6.88 19.04
N HIS A 37 -1.54 -6.32 18.07
CA HIS A 37 -1.56 -6.78 16.67
C HIS A 37 -0.87 -5.82 15.68
N GLY A 38 -0.55 -4.60 16.11
CA GLY A 38 0.21 -3.65 15.29
C GLY A 38 -0.69 -2.69 14.49
N ILE A 39 -0.26 -2.34 13.28
CA ILE A 39 -0.99 -1.42 12.40
C ILE A 39 -1.64 -2.23 11.28
N LEU A 40 -2.94 -2.07 11.11
CA LEU A 40 -3.72 -2.60 9.99
C LEU A 40 -4.07 -1.46 9.04
N VAL A 41 -4.04 -1.76 7.75
CA VAL A 41 -4.34 -0.81 6.68
C VAL A 41 -5.51 -1.36 5.88
N ARG A 42 -6.56 -0.57 5.75
CA ARG A 42 -7.67 -0.85 4.86
C ARG A 42 -7.42 -0.18 3.52
N LEU A 43 -7.45 -0.99 2.46
CA LEU A 43 -7.33 -0.55 1.09
C LEU A 43 -8.70 -0.66 0.39
N SER A 44 -9.01 0.31 -0.46
CA SER A 44 -10.15 0.29 -1.36
C SER A 44 -9.68 0.35 -2.80
N GLU A 45 -10.26 -0.48 -3.66
CA GLU A 45 -10.00 -0.49 -5.10
C GLU A 45 -10.52 0.82 -5.75
N ILE A 46 -9.76 1.40 -6.68
CA ILE A 46 -10.06 2.74 -7.23
C ILE A 46 -11.19 2.73 -8.27
N ASP A 47 -11.41 1.61 -8.95
CA ASP A 47 -12.43 1.47 -10.00
C ASP A 47 -13.35 0.24 -9.77
N GLY A 48 -13.27 -0.34 -8.57
CA GLY A 48 -14.01 -1.54 -8.22
C GLY A 48 -14.75 -1.40 -6.90
N LEU A 49 -15.32 -2.51 -6.45
CA LEU A 49 -16.01 -2.61 -5.16
C LEU A 49 -15.16 -3.35 -4.12
N GLY A 50 -13.90 -3.66 -4.45
CA GLY A 50 -12.97 -4.38 -3.59
C GLY A 50 -12.53 -3.57 -2.37
N ARG A 51 -12.53 -4.22 -1.20
CA ARG A 51 -11.90 -3.73 0.02
C ARG A 51 -11.11 -4.85 0.68
N VAL A 52 -9.90 -4.54 1.13
CA VAL A 52 -9.06 -5.50 1.84
C VAL A 52 -8.43 -4.83 3.05
N THR A 53 -8.27 -5.58 4.14
CA THR A 53 -7.54 -5.12 5.32
C THR A 53 -6.33 -6.01 5.50
N ILE A 54 -5.13 -5.42 5.53
CA ILE A 54 -3.87 -6.14 5.67
C ILE A 54 -2.97 -5.48 6.73
N PRO A 55 -2.07 -6.23 7.37
CA PRO A 55 -1.05 -5.64 8.23
C PRO A 55 -0.15 -4.67 7.45
N ALA A 56 0.17 -3.52 8.04
CA ALA A 56 1.02 -2.50 7.41
C ALA A 56 2.42 -3.04 7.02
N ILE A 57 2.93 -4.04 7.74
CA ILE A 57 4.21 -4.68 7.46
C ILE A 57 4.19 -5.54 6.19
N GLU A 58 3.02 -5.95 5.71
CA GLU A 58 2.87 -6.75 4.50
C GLU A 58 2.80 -5.88 3.23
N LEU A 59 2.50 -4.59 3.38
CA LEU A 59 2.55 -3.62 2.29
C LEU A 59 3.98 -3.45 1.77
N GLY A 60 4.21 -3.79 0.51
CA GLY A 60 5.51 -3.69 -0.15
C GLY A 60 6.47 -4.86 0.08
N ILE A 61 6.08 -5.87 0.88
CA ILE A 61 6.93 -7.04 1.15
C ILE A 61 6.32 -8.33 0.58
N ILE A 62 4.99 -8.47 0.52
CA ILE A 62 4.36 -9.76 0.22
C ILE A 62 3.15 -9.62 -0.72
N ASN A 63 3.12 -10.44 -1.79
CA ASN A 63 1.95 -10.72 -2.64
C ASN A 63 1.36 -9.57 -3.48
N GLY A 64 2.22 -8.81 -4.15
CA GLY A 64 1.82 -8.06 -5.34
C GLY A 64 1.47 -6.59 -5.14
N PHE A 65 1.23 -6.10 -3.92
CA PHE A 65 1.03 -4.67 -3.66
C PHE A 65 2.34 -3.88 -3.73
N ARG A 66 2.46 -2.97 -4.70
CA ARG A 66 3.58 -2.03 -4.88
C ARG A 66 3.12 -0.60 -4.71
N SER A 67 3.95 0.27 -4.14
CA SER A 67 3.61 1.69 -4.03
C SER A 67 3.63 2.35 -5.41
N ALA A 68 2.52 2.93 -5.84
CA ALA A 68 2.42 3.60 -7.14
C ALA A 68 3.17 4.95 -7.15
N LYS A 69 3.57 5.49 -5.98
CA LYS A 69 4.37 6.73 -5.87
C LYS A 69 5.78 6.58 -6.45
N GLN A 70 6.31 5.35 -6.57
CA GLN A 70 7.65 5.12 -7.12
C GLN A 70 7.78 5.36 -8.63
N HIS A 71 6.68 5.58 -9.36
CA HIS A 71 6.72 5.85 -10.80
C HIS A 71 6.71 7.33 -11.20
N SER A 72 6.75 8.28 -10.26
CA SER A 72 6.68 9.72 -10.57
C SER A 72 8.03 10.46 -10.58
N LEU A 73 9.14 9.78 -10.86
CA LEU A 73 10.44 10.43 -11.06
C LEU A 73 11.07 9.95 -12.38
N LYS A 74 10.68 10.63 -13.47
CA LYS A 74 11.51 11.06 -14.62
C LYS A 74 10.58 11.59 -15.71
N SER A 75 10.33 12.90 -15.66
CA SER A 75 10.12 13.72 -16.86
C SER A 75 11.24 14.72 -16.96
#